data_AF-L7MRZ7-F1
#
_entry.id   AF-L7MRZ7-F1
#
_cell.length_a   1.000
_cell.length_b   1.000
_cell.length_c   1.000
_cell.angle_alpha   90.00
_cell.angle_beta   90.00
_cell.angle_gamma   90.00
#
_symmetry.space_group_name_H-M   'P 1'
#
loop_
_entity.id
_entity.type
_entity.pdbx_description
1 polymer ?
#
loop_
_entity_poly.entity_id
_entity_poly.type
_entity_poly.pdbx_seq_one_letter_code
_entity_poly.pdbx_strand_id
1 'polypeptide(L)'
;IKEYKEKLLITLGEFLEDHFPLPDRNVKKKKKNVQESTAQLITLHEMLEILLNRLFDVPHDPYVKISDSFWPPYIELLLRNGIALRHPEDPTRIRLEAYQQ
;
A
#
# COMPACT_ATOMS: atom_id res chain seq x y z
N ILE A 1 7.08 -21.51 -7.05
CA ILE A 1 7.24 -20.03 -7.04
C ILE A 1 5.97 -19.33 -6.52
N LYS A 2 4.77 -19.68 -6.99
CA LYS A 2 3.50 -19.08 -6.50
C LYS A 2 3.23 -19.29 -5.00
N GLU A 3 3.36 -20.52 -4.49
CA GLU A 3 3.14 -20.82 -3.06
C GLU A 3 4.08 -20.08 -2.10
N TYR A 4 5.35 -19.92 -2.48
CA TYR A 4 6.31 -19.19 -1.65
C TYR A 4 5.95 -17.71 -1.54
N LYS A 5 5.48 -17.13 -2.64
CA LYS A 5 5.05 -15.74 -2.71
C LYS A 5 3.78 -15.51 -1.90
N GLU A 6 2.83 -16.44 -1.96
CA GLU A 6 1.60 -16.38 -1.17
C GLU A 6 1.89 -16.50 0.34
N LYS A 7 2.72 -17.47 0.75
CA LYS A 7 3.14 -17.58 2.15
C LYS A 7 3.91 -16.35 2.64
N LEU A 8 4.81 -15.82 1.82
CA LEU A 8 5.55 -14.59 2.15
C LEU A 8 4.59 -13.40 2.31
N LEU A 9 3.61 -13.28 1.42
CA LEU A 9 2.57 -12.25 1.49
C LEU A 9 1.73 -12.36 2.75
N ILE A 10 1.27 -13.56 3.08
CA ILE A 10 0.48 -13.82 4.27
C ILE A 10 1.28 -13.49 5.52
N THR A 11 2.52 -14.00 5.64
CA THR A 11 3.36 -13.73 6.82
C THR A 11 3.74 -12.26 6.94
N LEU A 12 4.03 -11.57 5.83
CA LEU A 12 4.24 -10.12 5.84
C LEU A 12 2.95 -9.39 6.22
N GLY A 13 1.81 -9.87 5.74
CA GLY A 13 0.50 -9.33 6.06
C GLY A 13 0.19 -9.37 7.54
N GLU A 14 0.31 -10.55 8.13
CA GLU A 14 0.14 -10.79 9.56
C GLU A 14 1.12 -9.94 10.40
N PHE A 15 2.39 -9.89 9.99
CA PHE A 15 3.40 -9.06 10.66
C PHE A 15 3.05 -7.57 10.59
N LEU A 16 2.62 -7.08 9.42
CA LEU A 16 2.29 -5.68 9.23
C LEU A 16 0.98 -5.30 9.94
N GLU A 17 0.01 -6.20 10.03
CA GLU A 17 -1.21 -5.97 10.79
C GLU A 17 -0.93 -5.86 12.30
N ASP A 18 -0.05 -6.72 12.84
CA ASP A 18 0.34 -6.72 14.25
C ASP A 18 1.23 -5.51 14.62
N HIS A 19 2.18 -5.14 13.74
CA HIS A 19 3.16 -4.07 14.01
C HIS A 19 2.75 -2.69 13.50
N PHE A 20 1.88 -2.59 12.49
CA PHE A 20 1.38 -1.34 11.92
C PHE A 20 -0.16 -1.30 11.96
N PRO A 21 -0.79 -1.33 13.15
CA PRO A 21 -2.23 -1.15 13.26
C PRO A 21 -2.61 0.27 12.81
N LEU A 22 -3.65 0.38 11.98
CA LEU A 22 -4.22 1.66 11.56
C LEU A 22 -4.57 2.49 12.81
N PRO A 23 -4.19 3.78 12.89
CA PRO A 23 -4.51 4.61 14.05
C PRO A 23 -5.98 5.04 14.15
N ASP A 24 -6.86 4.54 13.28
CA ASP A 24 -8.29 4.83 13.32
C ASP A 24 -9.02 4.00 14.38
N ARG A 25 -8.67 4.30 15.64
CA ARG A 25 -9.63 4.26 16.75
C ARG A 25 -9.19 4.99 18.01
N ASN A 26 -7.92 5.40 18.18
CA ASN A 26 -7.45 5.88 19.49
C ASN A 26 -6.39 6.99 19.56
N VAL A 27 -6.13 7.77 18.50
CA VAL A 27 -5.25 8.95 18.63
C VAL A 27 -6.01 10.27 18.64
N LYS A 28 -6.33 10.71 19.86
CA LYS A 28 -6.75 12.08 20.16
C LYS A 28 -5.70 13.09 19.67
N LYS A 29 -6.18 14.13 18.96
CA LYS A 29 -5.57 15.45 18.65
C LYS A 29 -4.51 15.49 17.53
N LYS A 30 -4.88 16.06 16.38
CA LYS A 30 -4.65 17.49 16.06
C LYS A 30 -5.33 17.84 14.73
N LYS A 31 -6.08 18.94 14.74
CA LYS A 31 -6.69 19.59 13.57
C LYS A 31 -5.73 19.63 12.37
N LYS A 32 -6.14 19.08 11.23
CA LYS A 32 -6.03 19.71 9.91
C LYS A 32 -7.17 19.19 9.04
N ASN A 33 -7.95 20.14 8.56
CA ASN A 33 -9.02 20.06 7.59
C ASN A 33 -8.70 19.08 6.46
N VAL A 34 -9.14 17.83 6.57
CA VAL A 34 -9.27 16.90 5.45
C VAL A 34 -10.60 16.21 5.69
N GLN A 35 -11.48 16.42 4.72
CA GLN A 35 -12.79 15.84 4.56
C GLN A 35 -12.80 14.41 5.10
N GLU A 36 -13.67 14.14 6.07
CA GLU A 36 -14.05 12.79 6.49
C GLU A 36 -14.68 12.08 5.28
N SER A 37 -13.85 11.63 4.36
CA SER A 37 -14.19 10.53 3.49
C SER A 37 -14.27 9.34 4.42
N THR A 38 -15.46 8.80 4.65
CA THR A 38 -15.68 7.47 5.25
C THR A 38 -15.15 6.37 4.32
N ALA A 39 -14.01 6.59 3.67
CA ALA A 39 -13.29 5.61 2.90
C ALA A 39 -12.64 4.70 3.93
N GLN A 40 -13.07 3.44 3.94
CA GLN A 40 -12.43 2.40 4.72
C GLN A 40 -10.94 2.41 4.38
N LEU A 41 -10.12 2.88 5.32
CA LEU A 41 -8.67 2.93 5.16
C LEU A 41 -8.18 1.49 5.06
N ILE A 42 -7.46 1.17 3.98
CA ILE A 42 -6.88 -0.15 3.81
C ILE A 42 -5.58 -0.26 4.60
N THR A 43 -5.30 -1.45 5.12
CA THR A 43 -4.05 -1.72 5.84
C THR A 43 -2.86 -1.78 4.87
N LEU A 44 -1.64 -1.71 5.40
CA LEU A 44 -0.43 -1.81 4.60
C LEU A 44 -0.34 -3.18 3.89
N HIS A 45 -0.82 -4.25 4.53
CA HIS A 45 -0.97 -5.56 3.93
C HIS A 45 -1.83 -5.51 2.66
N GLU A 46 -3.04 -4.95 2.75
CA GLU A 46 -3.94 -4.87 1.61
C GLU A 46 -3.35 -4.01 0.48
N MET A 47 -2.64 -2.92 0.80
CA MET A 47 -1.91 -2.16 -0.23
C MET A 47 -0.90 -3.01 -0.98
N LEU A 48 -0.08 -3.78 -0.24
CA LEU A 48 0.91 -4.66 -0.84
C LEU A 48 0.27 -5.75 -1.68
N GLU A 49 -0.82 -6.34 -1.19
CA GLU A 49 -1.58 -7.35 -1.92
C GLU A 49 -2.14 -6.78 -3.23
N ILE A 50 -2.76 -5.60 -3.21
CA ILE A 50 -3.26 -4.92 -4.42
C ILE A 50 -2.12 -4.64 -5.40
N LEU A 51 -0.99 -4.12 -4.93
CA LEU A 51 0.18 -3.84 -5.76
C LEU A 51 0.75 -5.12 -6.40
N LEU A 52 0.84 -6.20 -5.63
CA LEU A 52 1.34 -7.49 -6.10
C LEU A 52 0.36 -8.19 -7.03
N ASN A 53 -0.94 -8.10 -6.77
CA ASN A 53 -1.96 -8.58 -7.69
C ASN A 53 -1.88 -7.80 -9.00
N ARG A 54 -1.78 -6.47 -8.95
CA ARG A 54 -1.67 -5.64 -10.16
C ARG A 54 -0.43 -5.96 -11.00
N LEU A 55 0.72 -6.16 -10.36
CA LEU A 55 1.96 -6.53 -11.03
C LEU A 55 1.85 -7.86 -11.79
N PHE A 56 1.10 -8.82 -11.26
CA PHE A 56 0.98 -10.17 -11.83
C PHE A 56 -0.19 -10.32 -12.80
N ASP A 57 -1.30 -9.61 -12.55
CA ASP A 57 -2.51 -9.64 -13.37
C ASP A 57 -2.33 -8.80 -14.65
N VAL A 58 -1.70 -7.62 -14.51
CA VAL A 58 -1.53 -6.67 -15.62
C VAL A 58 -0.05 -6.27 -15.76
N PRO A 59 0.80 -7.12 -16.35
CA PRO A 59 2.23 -6.82 -16.51
C PRO A 59 2.50 -5.57 -17.36
N HIS A 60 1.54 -5.15 -18.20
CA HIS A 60 1.64 -3.95 -19.04
C HIS A 60 1.24 -2.66 -18.31
N ASP A 61 0.49 -2.74 -17.21
CA ASP A 61 0.04 -1.59 -16.42
C ASP A 61 0.12 -1.90 -14.91
N PRO A 62 1.35 -1.99 -14.35
CA PRO A 62 1.57 -2.32 -12.94
C PRO A 62 1.26 -1.17 -12.00
N TYR A 63 0.67 -0.07 -12.50
CA TYR A 63 0.34 1.10 -11.71
C TYR A 63 -1.02 0.95 -11.04
N VAL A 64 -1.03 1.17 -9.74
CA VAL A 64 -2.21 1.25 -8.89
C VAL A 64 -2.47 2.72 -8.57
N LYS A 65 -3.72 3.14 -8.69
CA LYS A 65 -4.13 4.49 -8.31
C LYS A 65 -4.31 4.57 -6.80
N ILE A 66 -3.63 5.53 -6.19
CA ILE A 66 -3.86 5.97 -4.82
C ILE A 66 -5.28 6.56 -4.78
N SER A 67 -6.19 5.84 -4.14
CA SER A 67 -7.54 6.30 -3.83
C SER A 67 -7.60 6.85 -2.40
N ASP A 68 -8.72 7.48 -2.03
CA ASP A 68 -8.95 8.00 -0.67
C ASP A 68 -8.85 6.94 0.44
N SER A 69 -9.02 5.66 0.10
CA SER A 69 -8.79 4.53 1.01
C SER A 69 -7.32 4.31 1.36
N PHE A 70 -6.38 4.85 0.59
CA PHE A 70 -4.96 4.63 0.82
C PHE A 70 -4.46 5.58 1.90
N TRP A 71 -3.93 5.00 2.98
CA TRP A 71 -3.36 5.77 4.06
C TRP A 71 -2.00 6.40 3.69
N PRO A 72 -1.87 7.74 3.69
CA PRO A 72 -0.67 8.44 3.22
C PRO A 72 0.66 7.97 3.87
N PRO A 73 0.76 7.72 5.19
CA PRO A 73 2.04 7.29 5.77
C PRO A 73 2.46 5.88 5.34
N TYR A 74 1.52 5.01 4.93
CA TYR A 74 1.84 3.70 4.36
C TYR A 74 2.37 3.84 2.95
N ILE A 75 1.78 4.72 2.15
CA ILE A 75 2.32 5.08 0.84
C ILE A 75 3.74 5.63 0.99
N GLU A 76 3.95 6.56 1.91
CA GLU A 76 5.27 7.13 2.17
C GLU A 76 6.28 6.08 2.63
N LEU A 77 5.87 5.14 3.48
CA LEU A 77 6.73 4.03 3.92
C LEU A 77 7.14 3.17 2.72
N LEU A 78 6.20 2.80 1.85
CA LEU A 78 6.46 2.02 0.65
C LEU A 78 7.41 2.76 -0.29
N LEU A 79 7.17 4.05 -0.53
CA LEU A 79 8.01 4.90 -1.37
C LEU A 79 9.42 5.08 -0.78
N ARG A 80 9.52 5.31 0.54
CA ARG A 80 10.78 5.60 1.23
C ARG A 80 11.66 4.36 1.41
N ASN A 81 11.06 3.18 1.53
CA ASN A 81 11.79 1.90 1.57
C ASN A 81 12.11 1.36 0.17
N GLY A 82 11.71 2.03 -0.91
CA GLY A 82 11.91 1.53 -2.28
C GLY A 82 11.04 0.32 -2.63
N ILE A 83 9.98 0.05 -1.87
CA ILE A 83 9.05 -1.07 -2.12
C ILE A 83 8.08 -0.69 -3.25
N ALA A 84 7.71 0.60 -3.33
CA ALA A 84 6.87 1.14 -4.40
C ALA A 84 7.53 2.37 -5.03
N LEU A 85 7.18 2.62 -6.29
CA LEU A 85 7.62 3.78 -7.06
C LEU A 85 6.41 4.59 -7.53
N ARG A 86 6.47 5.91 -7.37
CA ARG A 86 5.47 6.82 -7.95
C ARG A 86 5.63 6.90 -9.46
N HIS A 87 4.52 7.07 -10.17
CA HIS A 87 4.56 7.38 -11.59
C HIS A 87 5.23 8.75 -11.80
N PRO A 88 6.14 8.88 -12.78
CA PRO A 88 6.83 10.15 -13.06
C PRO A 88 5.86 11.25 -13.48
N GLU A 89 4.85 10.89 -14.28
CA GLU A 89 3.85 11.84 -14.81
C GLU A 89 2.64 12.03 -13.89
N ASP A 90 2.37 11.08 -12.98
CA ASP A 90 1.08 10.98 -12.29
C ASP A 90 1.27 10.64 -10.80
N PRO A 91 1.42 11.64 -9.91
CA PRO A 91 1.73 11.41 -8.49
C PRO A 91 0.65 10.61 -7.74
N THR A 92 -0.53 10.48 -8.33
CA THR A 92 -1.64 9.67 -7.82
C THR A 92 -1.50 8.19 -8.13
N ARG A 93 -0.46 7.77 -8.87
CA ARG A 93 -0.23 6.38 -9.24
C ARG A 93 1.07 5.88 -8.65
N ILE A 94 1.03 4.70 -8.05
CA ILE A 94 2.19 3.98 -7.54
C ILE A 94 2.23 2.58 -8.13
N ARG A 95 3.42 2.05 -8.38
CA ARG A 95 3.62 0.65 -8.74
C ARG A 95 4.56 -0.01 -7.76
N LEU A 96 4.47 -1.33 -7.62
CA LEU A 96 5.48 -2.06 -6.89
C LEU A 96 6.82 -1.96 -7.62
N GLU A 97 7.91 -1.79 -6.89
CA GLU A 97 9.25 -1.92 -7.47
C GLU A 97 9.47 -3.38 -7.87
N ALA A 98 9.51 -3.64 -9.18
CA ALA A 98 9.84 -4.95 -9.70
C ALA A 98 11.36 -5.12 -9.66
N TYR A 99 11.85 -6.03 -8.82
CA TYR A 99 13.26 -6.41 -8.77
C TYR A 99 13.60 -7.17 -10.06
N GLN A 100 14.16 -6.47 -11.06
CA GLN A 100 14.75 -7.13 -12.23
C GLN A 100 16.19 -7.54 -11.85
N GLN A 101 16.40 -8.84 -11.61
CA GLN A 101 17.74 -9.45 -11.60
C GLN A 101 18.18 -9.81 -13.02
#